data_AF-A0A8J4H7Z2-F1
#
_entry.id   AF-A0A8J4H7Z2-F1
#
_cell.length_a   1.000
_cell.length_b   1.000
_cell.length_c   1.000
_cell.angle_alpha   90.00
_cell.angle_beta   90.00
_cell.angle_gamma   90.00
#
_symmetry.space_group_name_H-M   'P 1'
#
loop_
_entity.id
_entity.type
_entity.pdbx_description
1 polymer ?
#
loop_
_entity_poly.entity_id
_entity_poly.type
_entity_poly.pdbx_seq_one_letter_code
_entity_poly.pdbx_strand_id
1 'polypeptide(L)'
;MSQQRFHVDLYTPSYKQYDDGNNWYNEKTSCGGTMASEGCFITSVAMVFRGFDHSGDPGTLLAKLKAKKADCPFQWSTAASEYSHTWHGKTSGAFSTLKQQIFNKIVNDLIPVLVHVPNHLVVVKGFSGTLSTNANGSLAYNEITPSMFMVNDPGSSTNSTLQDVINQRGAVDYFAHYTA
;
A
#
# COMPACT_ATOMS: atom_id res chain seq x y z
N MET A 1 33.85 -1.92 3.22
CA MET A 1 32.49 -1.53 2.78
C MET A 1 31.86 -0.76 3.93
N SER A 2 31.35 0.44 3.67
CA SER A 2 30.58 1.21 4.66
C SER A 2 29.13 0.76 4.67
N GLN A 3 28.39 1.04 5.74
CA GLN A 3 26.97 0.70 5.85
C GLN A 3 26.15 1.97 6.08
N GLN A 4 24.93 2.00 5.53
CA GLN A 4 23.96 3.05 5.75
C GLN A 4 22.70 2.46 6.39
N ARG A 5 22.30 3.03 7.53
CA ARG A 5 21.08 2.66 8.24
C ARG A 5 19.94 3.56 7.80
N PHE A 6 18.78 2.96 7.59
CA PHE A 6 17.54 3.65 7.23
C PHE A 6 16.47 3.37 8.28
N HIS A 7 15.71 4.41 8.60
CA HIS A 7 14.47 4.31 9.36
C HIS A 7 13.54 5.42 8.86
N VAL A 8 12.71 5.07 7.89
CA VAL A 8 11.72 5.97 7.27
C VAL A 8 10.33 5.42 7.58
N ASP A 9 9.50 6.24 8.22
CA ASP A 9 8.09 5.97 8.43
C ASP A 9 7.31 7.17 7.89
N LEU A 10 6.43 6.92 6.92
CA LEU A 10 5.60 7.97 6.31
C LEU A 10 4.34 8.26 7.12
N TYR A 11 4.19 7.61 8.29
CA TYR A 11 3.06 7.78 9.22
C TYR A 11 1.69 7.61 8.56
N THR A 12 1.64 6.81 7.49
CA THR A 12 0.37 6.49 6.82
C THR A 12 -0.56 5.80 7.82
N PRO A 13 -1.82 6.24 7.96
CA PRO A 13 -2.77 5.66 8.90
C PRO A 13 -3.08 4.20 8.57
N SER A 14 -3.39 3.42 9.60
CA SER A 14 -3.63 1.98 9.48
C SER A 14 -5.12 1.69 9.69
N TYR A 15 -5.91 1.78 8.62
CA TYR A 15 -7.31 1.35 8.66
C TYR A 15 -7.42 -0.18 8.55
N LYS A 16 -8.48 -0.76 9.10
CA LYS A 16 -8.81 -2.19 8.89
C LYS A 16 -10.14 -2.31 8.19
N GLN A 17 -10.20 -3.25 7.23
CA GLN A 17 -11.42 -3.48 6.45
C GLN A 17 -12.51 -4.15 7.28
N TYR A 18 -12.14 -4.79 8.38
CA TYR A 18 -13.02 -5.48 9.34
C TYR A 18 -13.20 -4.71 10.66
N ASP A 19 -12.75 -3.45 10.74
CA ASP A 19 -12.84 -2.64 11.96
C ASP A 19 -14.30 -2.37 12.36
N ASP A 20 -14.66 -2.71 13.60
CA ASP A 20 -15.99 -2.51 14.16
C ASP A 20 -16.23 -1.06 14.62
N GLY A 21 -15.16 -0.29 14.85
CA GLY A 21 -15.24 1.08 15.34
C GLY A 21 -15.85 2.09 14.36
N ASN A 22 -15.91 1.77 13.06
CA ASN A 22 -16.30 2.73 12.02
C ASN A 22 -17.42 2.25 11.08
N ASN A 23 -18.04 1.11 11.36
CA ASN A 23 -19.19 0.50 10.65
C ASN A 23 -19.04 0.19 9.14
N TRP A 24 -18.04 0.72 8.43
CA TRP A 24 -17.87 0.51 6.99
C TRP A 24 -17.69 -0.96 6.61
N TYR A 25 -17.26 -1.82 7.55
CA TYR A 25 -17.01 -3.24 7.30
C TYR A 25 -18.25 -3.99 6.76
N ASN A 26 -19.46 -3.54 7.12
CA ASN A 26 -20.74 -4.10 6.65
C ASN A 26 -21.24 -3.49 5.34
N GLU A 27 -20.66 -2.38 4.90
CA GLU A 27 -21.08 -1.75 3.66
C GLU A 27 -20.76 -2.65 2.47
N LYS A 28 -21.72 -2.72 1.55
CA LYS A 28 -21.59 -3.56 0.35
C LYS A 28 -20.98 -2.79 -0.80
N THR A 29 -20.07 -3.44 -1.53
CA THR A 29 -19.66 -2.98 -2.85
C THR A 29 -20.78 -3.23 -3.87
N SER A 30 -20.62 -2.69 -5.07
CA SER A 30 -21.48 -2.94 -6.22
C SER A 30 -21.46 -4.40 -6.68
N CYS A 31 -20.47 -5.19 -6.28
CA CYS A 31 -20.42 -6.64 -6.52
C CYS A 31 -21.19 -7.45 -5.46
N GLY A 32 -21.68 -6.82 -4.40
CA GLY A 32 -22.56 -7.43 -3.40
C GLY A 32 -21.86 -8.03 -2.17
N GLY A 33 -20.53 -8.17 -2.18
CA GLY A 33 -19.74 -8.49 -1.01
C GLY A 33 -19.59 -7.29 -0.07
N THR A 34 -19.14 -7.54 1.15
CA THR A 34 -18.94 -6.49 2.16
C THR A 34 -17.50 -6.00 2.16
N MET A 35 -17.26 -4.77 2.62
CA MET A 35 -15.91 -4.23 2.83
C MET A 35 -15.03 -5.16 3.69
N ALA A 36 -15.60 -5.84 4.69
CA ALA A 36 -14.87 -6.83 5.47
C ALA A 36 -14.30 -7.97 4.61
N SER A 37 -15.05 -8.39 3.57
CA SER A 37 -14.69 -9.52 2.71
C SER A 37 -13.80 -9.15 1.52
N GLU A 38 -14.03 -7.99 0.89
CA GLU A 38 -13.40 -7.62 -0.40
C GLU A 38 -12.85 -6.19 -0.44
N GLY A 39 -12.90 -5.48 0.69
CA GLY A 39 -12.55 -4.05 0.76
C GLY A 39 -11.06 -3.72 0.78
N CYS A 40 -10.15 -4.69 0.63
CA CYS A 40 -8.71 -4.44 0.79
C CYS A 40 -8.19 -3.33 -0.14
N PHE A 41 -8.67 -3.28 -1.38
CA PHE A 41 -8.31 -2.21 -2.33
C PHE A 41 -8.76 -0.84 -1.84
N ILE A 42 -10.04 -0.70 -1.50
CA ILE A 42 -10.63 0.57 -1.07
C ILE A 42 -9.99 1.03 0.25
N THR A 43 -9.87 0.13 1.23
CA THR A 43 -9.28 0.45 2.53
C THR A 43 -7.81 0.86 2.40
N SER A 44 -6.99 0.16 1.62
CA SER A 44 -5.59 0.54 1.40
C SER A 44 -5.44 1.87 0.65
N VAL A 45 -6.28 2.13 -0.35
CA VAL A 45 -6.25 3.41 -1.08
C VAL A 45 -6.68 4.57 -0.18
N ALA A 46 -7.70 4.39 0.66
CA ALA A 46 -8.11 5.39 1.64
C ALA A 46 -6.98 5.73 2.64
N MET A 47 -6.18 4.74 3.06
CA MET A 47 -5.00 5.01 3.90
C MET A 47 -3.99 5.94 3.21
N VAL A 48 -3.70 5.69 1.92
CA VAL A 48 -2.78 6.52 1.14
C VAL A 48 -3.33 7.95 1.00
N PHE A 49 -4.61 8.11 0.65
CA PHE A 49 -5.22 9.43 0.50
C PHE A 49 -5.28 10.20 1.83
N ARG A 50 -5.57 9.52 2.94
CA ARG A 50 -5.51 10.14 4.27
C ARG A 50 -4.10 10.59 4.64
N GLY A 51 -3.07 9.90 4.17
CA GLY A 51 -1.67 10.30 4.33
C GLY A 51 -1.29 11.57 3.54
N PHE A 52 -2.06 11.94 2.50
CA PHE A 52 -1.87 13.18 1.73
C PHE A 52 -2.75 14.34 2.22
N ASP A 53 -3.16 14.35 3.49
CA ASP A 53 -4.02 15.37 4.14
C ASP A 53 -5.50 15.38 3.74
N HIS A 54 -6.02 14.34 3.08
CA HIS A 54 -7.45 14.25 2.80
C HIS A 54 -8.24 13.60 3.94
N SER A 55 -9.43 14.12 4.24
CA SER A 55 -10.27 13.60 5.33
C SER A 55 -10.92 12.22 5.07
N GLY A 56 -10.66 11.60 3.92
CA GLY A 56 -11.36 10.39 3.47
C GLY A 56 -10.98 9.14 4.28
N ASP A 57 -12.00 8.44 4.77
CA ASP A 57 -11.91 7.10 5.32
C ASP A 57 -12.41 6.05 4.28
N PRO A 58 -12.28 4.74 4.55
CA PRO A 58 -12.73 3.70 3.62
C PRO A 58 -14.21 3.79 3.23
N GLY A 59 -15.10 4.15 4.17
CA GLY A 59 -16.54 4.26 3.90
C GLY A 59 -16.87 5.44 2.97
N THR A 60 -16.23 6.58 3.21
CA THR A 60 -16.36 7.77 2.36
C THR A 60 -15.87 7.51 0.95
N LEU A 61 -14.72 6.84 0.80
CA LEU A 61 -14.20 6.45 -0.52
C LEU A 61 -15.13 5.45 -1.22
N LEU A 62 -15.65 4.44 -0.49
CA LEU A 62 -16.63 3.50 -1.04
C LEU A 62 -17.87 4.22 -1.57
N ALA A 63 -18.47 5.12 -0.79
CA ALA A 63 -19.66 5.87 -1.19
C ALA A 63 -19.45 6.68 -2.49
N LYS A 64 -18.30 7.38 -2.58
CA LYS A 64 -17.88 8.13 -3.77
C LYS A 64 -17.72 7.24 -5.00
N LEU A 65 -17.05 6.10 -4.85
CA LEU A 65 -16.83 5.15 -5.94
C LEU A 65 -18.12 4.46 -6.39
N LYS A 66 -19.00 4.10 -5.46
CA LYS A 66 -20.31 3.50 -5.76
C LYS A 66 -21.19 4.42 -6.58
N ALA A 67 -21.20 5.72 -6.28
CA ALA A 67 -21.94 6.71 -7.07
C ALA A 67 -21.53 6.72 -8.55
N LYS A 68 -20.29 6.27 -8.85
CA LYS A 68 -19.71 6.17 -10.19
C LYS A 68 -19.62 4.74 -10.72
N LYS A 69 -20.13 3.73 -9.99
CA LYS A 69 -19.96 2.29 -10.30
C LYS A 69 -18.48 1.91 -10.51
N ALA A 70 -17.62 2.45 -9.66
CA ALA A 70 -16.16 2.39 -9.79
C ALA A 70 -15.48 1.63 -8.63
N ASP A 71 -16.27 1.12 -7.67
CA ASP A 71 -15.80 0.39 -6.50
C ASP A 71 -15.53 -1.08 -6.79
N CYS A 72 -16.30 -1.70 -7.70
CA CYS A 72 -16.09 -3.08 -8.12
C CYS A 72 -16.44 -3.32 -9.61
N PRO A 73 -15.46 -3.71 -10.46
CA PRO A 73 -14.03 -3.78 -10.16
C PRO A 73 -13.47 -2.39 -9.80
N PHE A 74 -12.52 -2.36 -8.87
CA PHE A 74 -11.94 -1.11 -8.38
C PHE A 74 -11.26 -0.32 -9.52
N GLN A 75 -11.72 0.92 -9.77
CA GLN A 75 -11.17 1.80 -10.79
C GLN A 75 -10.20 2.83 -10.18
N TRP A 76 -8.91 2.59 -10.38
CA TRP A 76 -7.80 3.39 -9.86
C TRP A 76 -7.85 4.86 -10.27
N SER A 77 -8.06 5.16 -11.57
CA SER A 77 -8.19 6.54 -12.06
C SER A 77 -9.36 7.28 -11.40
N THR A 78 -10.50 6.59 -11.24
CA THR A 78 -11.70 7.18 -10.64
C THR A 78 -11.46 7.50 -9.18
N ALA A 79 -10.83 6.60 -8.42
CA ALA A 79 -10.42 6.87 -7.05
C ALA A 79 -9.46 8.06 -6.94
N ALA A 80 -8.47 8.16 -7.84
CA ALA A 80 -7.55 9.30 -7.89
C ALA A 80 -8.32 10.62 -8.07
N SER A 81 -9.26 10.65 -9.03
CA SER A 81 -10.03 11.85 -9.36
C SER A 81 -10.94 12.35 -8.23
N GLU A 82 -11.36 11.47 -7.32
CA GLU A 82 -12.22 11.85 -6.17
C GLU A 82 -11.54 12.77 -5.16
N TYR A 83 -10.20 12.78 -5.17
CA TYR A 83 -9.35 13.53 -4.25
C TYR A 83 -8.28 14.34 -4.99
N SER A 84 -8.46 14.56 -6.31
CA SER A 84 -7.51 15.30 -7.15
C SER A 84 -6.08 14.73 -7.18
N HIS A 85 -5.94 13.41 -6.98
CA HIS A 85 -4.66 12.72 -7.05
C HIS A 85 -4.35 12.21 -8.46
N THR A 86 -3.08 11.92 -8.71
CA THR A 86 -2.62 11.27 -9.94
C THR A 86 -2.37 9.78 -9.71
N TRP A 87 -2.95 8.92 -10.55
CA TRP A 87 -2.65 7.50 -10.58
C TRP A 87 -1.53 7.21 -11.59
N HIS A 88 -0.49 6.50 -11.15
CA HIS A 88 0.71 6.22 -11.94
C HIS A 88 0.78 4.81 -12.54
N GLY A 89 -0.36 4.12 -12.67
CA GLY A 89 -0.41 2.77 -13.22
C GLY A 89 0.04 1.69 -12.23
N LYS A 90 0.38 0.50 -12.78
CA LYS A 90 0.89 -0.65 -12.05
C LYS A 90 2.25 -1.05 -12.62
N THR A 91 3.20 -1.34 -11.75
CA THR A 91 4.48 -1.95 -12.12
C THR A 91 4.47 -3.40 -11.67
N SER A 92 4.37 -4.33 -12.62
CA SER A 92 4.28 -5.77 -12.35
C SER A 92 5.65 -6.43 -12.33
N GLY A 93 5.81 -7.47 -11.52
CA GLY A 93 7.05 -8.25 -11.43
C GLY A 93 7.23 -8.91 -10.07
N ALA A 94 8.22 -9.78 -9.96
CA ALA A 94 8.57 -10.40 -8.68
C ALA A 94 9.18 -9.36 -7.72
N PHE A 95 9.08 -9.60 -6.42
CA PHE A 95 9.68 -8.72 -5.41
C PHE A 95 11.18 -8.44 -5.68
N SER A 96 11.93 -9.45 -6.12
CA SER A 96 13.36 -9.31 -6.45
C SER A 96 13.66 -8.22 -7.49
N THR A 97 12.73 -7.99 -8.43
CA THR A 97 12.85 -6.95 -9.47
C THR A 97 12.22 -5.62 -9.06
N LEU A 98 11.25 -5.63 -8.15
CA LEU A 98 10.51 -4.43 -7.73
C LEU A 98 11.13 -3.72 -6.52
N LYS A 99 11.90 -4.44 -5.68
CA LYS A 99 12.36 -3.94 -4.37
C LYS A 99 13.11 -2.62 -4.41
N GLN A 100 13.93 -2.38 -5.44
CA GLN A 100 14.65 -1.11 -5.59
C GLN A 100 13.69 0.05 -5.90
N GLN A 101 12.68 -0.18 -6.74
CA GLN A 101 11.71 0.85 -7.10
C GLN A 101 10.81 1.19 -5.91
N ILE A 102 10.35 0.17 -5.17
CA ILE A 102 9.60 0.35 -3.93
C ILE A 102 10.45 1.12 -2.90
N PHE A 103 11.72 0.73 -2.73
CA PHE A 103 12.65 1.44 -1.85
C PHE A 103 12.78 2.91 -2.24
N ASN A 104 13.02 3.22 -3.52
CA ASN A 104 13.19 4.59 -3.97
C ASN A 104 11.92 5.42 -3.71
N LYS A 105 10.73 4.85 -3.95
CA LYS A 105 9.46 5.52 -3.65
C LYS A 105 9.33 5.88 -2.17
N ILE A 106 9.68 4.95 -1.29
CA ILE A 106 9.54 5.14 0.15
C ILE A 106 10.63 6.05 0.74
N VAL A 107 11.89 5.82 0.37
CA VAL A 107 13.05 6.44 1.03
C VAL A 107 13.47 7.74 0.36
N ASN A 108 13.37 7.84 -0.97
CA ASN A 108 13.82 9.02 -1.70
C ASN A 108 12.64 9.94 -2.03
N ASP A 109 11.55 9.38 -2.55
CA ASP A 109 10.40 10.18 -3.00
C ASP A 109 9.41 10.47 -1.86
N LEU A 110 9.53 9.77 -0.72
CA LEU A 110 8.62 9.84 0.43
C LEU A 110 7.14 9.56 0.08
N ILE A 111 6.92 8.65 -0.87
CA ILE A 111 5.59 8.25 -1.37
C ILE A 111 5.26 6.85 -0.86
N PRO A 112 4.15 6.64 -0.12
CA PRO A 112 3.68 5.31 0.23
C PRO A 112 3.22 4.58 -1.03
N VAL A 113 3.44 3.27 -1.10
CA VAL A 113 3.06 2.47 -2.25
C VAL A 113 2.08 1.36 -1.88
N LEU A 114 1.21 1.02 -2.82
CA LEU A 114 0.25 -0.07 -2.71
C LEU A 114 0.87 -1.32 -3.32
N VAL A 115 1.05 -2.37 -2.54
CA VAL A 115 1.62 -3.64 -3.00
C VAL A 115 0.53 -4.70 -3.06
N HIS A 116 0.44 -5.37 -4.21
CA HIS A 116 -0.48 -6.47 -4.41
C HIS A 116 0.24 -7.80 -4.27
N VAL A 117 -0.43 -8.71 -3.57
CA VAL A 117 -0.15 -10.14 -3.46
C VAL A 117 -1.45 -10.89 -3.79
N PRO A 118 -1.46 -12.22 -3.97
CA PRO A 118 -2.67 -12.93 -4.37
C PRO A 118 -3.92 -12.57 -3.55
N ASN A 119 -4.93 -12.03 -4.23
CA ASN A 119 -6.23 -11.59 -3.69
C ASN A 119 -6.15 -10.55 -2.56
N HIS A 120 -5.06 -9.78 -2.45
CA HIS A 120 -4.90 -8.83 -1.35
C HIS A 120 -4.04 -7.62 -1.73
N LEU A 121 -4.41 -6.45 -1.21
CA LEU A 121 -3.66 -5.21 -1.38
C LEU A 121 -3.28 -4.67 0.01
N VAL A 122 -2.03 -4.23 0.14
CA VAL A 122 -1.49 -3.62 1.37
C VAL A 122 -0.78 -2.31 1.06
N VAL A 123 -0.57 -1.47 2.06
CA VAL A 123 0.23 -0.25 1.92
C VAL A 123 1.62 -0.50 2.49
N VAL A 124 2.67 -0.30 1.71
CA VAL A 124 4.02 -0.12 2.24
C VAL A 124 4.17 1.34 2.62
N LYS A 125 4.38 1.58 3.91
CA LYS A 125 4.41 2.93 4.51
C LYS A 125 5.79 3.37 4.97
N GLY A 126 6.78 2.50 4.89
CA GLY A 126 8.08 2.76 5.48
C GLY A 126 9.13 1.72 5.15
N PHE A 127 10.36 2.05 5.52
CA PHE A 127 11.53 1.19 5.35
C PHE A 127 12.42 1.28 6.58
N SER A 128 12.80 0.12 7.13
CA SER A 128 13.70 0.00 8.28
C SER A 128 14.71 -1.10 8.01
N GLY A 129 15.98 -0.74 7.87
CA GLY A 129 17.03 -1.69 7.51
C GLY A 129 18.40 -1.03 7.37
N THR A 130 19.42 -1.87 7.19
CA THR A 130 20.79 -1.42 6.93
C THR A 130 21.23 -2.01 5.60
N LEU A 131 21.79 -1.17 4.73
CA LEU A 131 22.35 -1.58 3.45
C LEU A 131 23.84 -1.24 3.40
N SER A 132 24.63 -2.12 2.80
CA SER A 132 26.02 -1.86 2.45
C SER A 132 26.10 -0.80 1.36
N THR A 133 27.21 -0.07 1.35
CA THR A 133 27.59 0.85 0.26
C THR A 133 28.84 0.32 -0.43
N ASN A 134 28.78 0.30 -1.75
CA ASN A 134 29.86 -0.14 -2.62
C ASN A 134 30.98 0.92 -2.66
N ALA A 135 32.12 0.57 -3.28
CA ALA A 135 33.28 1.46 -3.36
C ALA A 135 33.00 2.82 -4.04
N ASN A 136 31.95 2.91 -4.85
CA ASN A 136 31.48 4.12 -5.51
C ASN A 136 30.39 4.88 -4.72
N GLY A 137 30.12 4.49 -3.47
CA GLY A 137 29.07 5.08 -2.63
C GLY A 137 27.64 4.62 -2.96
N SER A 138 27.43 3.75 -3.96
CA SER A 138 26.09 3.25 -4.29
C SER A 138 25.60 2.19 -3.29
N LEU A 139 24.29 2.18 -3.00
CA LEU A 139 23.68 1.20 -2.11
C LEU A 139 23.61 -0.21 -2.75
N ALA A 140 23.86 -1.23 -1.93
CA ALA A 140 23.71 -2.63 -2.29
C ALA A 140 22.23 -3.06 -2.27
N TYR A 141 21.46 -2.64 -3.28
CA TYR A 141 20.01 -2.94 -3.35
C TYR A 141 19.66 -4.43 -3.35
N ASN A 142 20.61 -5.30 -3.69
CA ASN A 142 20.45 -6.76 -3.58
C ASN A 142 20.23 -7.23 -2.13
N GLU A 143 20.68 -6.48 -1.12
CA GLU A 143 20.48 -6.79 0.30
C GLU A 143 19.08 -6.46 0.81
N ILE A 144 18.27 -5.72 0.04
CA ILE A 144 16.89 -5.42 0.44
C ILE A 144 16.08 -6.71 0.52
N THR A 145 15.45 -6.93 1.68
CA THR A 145 14.51 -8.03 1.96
C THR A 145 13.10 -7.50 2.19
N PRO A 146 12.05 -8.34 2.06
CA PRO A 146 10.68 -7.91 2.37
C PRO A 146 10.47 -7.48 3.82
N SER A 147 11.24 -8.05 4.76
CA SER A 147 11.15 -7.73 6.18
C SER A 147 11.59 -6.30 6.52
N MET A 148 12.29 -5.62 5.60
CA MET A 148 12.68 -4.22 5.77
C MET A 148 11.55 -3.24 5.42
N PHE A 149 10.52 -3.68 4.69
CA PHE A 149 9.39 -2.84 4.30
C PHE A 149 8.29 -2.93 5.36
N MET A 150 7.98 -1.80 5.98
CA MET A 150 6.90 -1.67 6.97
C MET A 150 5.56 -1.51 6.24
N VAL A 151 4.52 -2.22 6.70
CA VAL A 151 3.21 -2.22 6.02
C VAL A 151 2.06 -1.86 6.94
N ASN A 152 1.01 -1.30 6.34
CA ASN A 152 -0.35 -1.35 6.86
C ASN A 152 -1.15 -2.35 6.02
N ASP A 153 -1.54 -3.45 6.65
CA ASP A 153 -2.40 -4.47 6.05
C ASP A 153 -3.88 -4.20 6.43
N PRO A 154 -4.81 -3.98 5.49
CA PRO A 154 -6.22 -3.77 5.82
C PRO A 154 -6.92 -5.03 6.36
N GLY A 155 -6.42 -6.21 6.01
CA GLY A 155 -6.96 -7.52 6.38
C GLY A 155 -6.25 -8.19 7.56
N SER A 156 -5.26 -7.53 8.18
CA SER A 156 -4.55 -8.04 9.35
C SER A 156 -4.00 -6.92 10.24
N SER A 157 -4.21 -7.02 11.55
CA SER A 157 -3.55 -6.15 12.54
C SER A 157 -2.18 -6.66 12.99
N THR A 158 -1.84 -7.92 12.67
CA THR A 158 -0.58 -8.55 13.08
C THR A 158 0.52 -8.41 12.04
N ASN A 159 0.16 -8.20 10.76
CA ASN A 159 1.13 -8.02 9.70
C ASN A 159 1.75 -6.62 9.80
N SER A 160 3.05 -6.57 10.08
CA SER A 160 3.82 -5.34 10.30
C SER A 160 4.87 -5.09 9.21
N THR A 161 5.28 -6.15 8.51
CA THR A 161 6.22 -6.09 7.39
C THR A 161 5.64 -6.73 6.12
N LEU A 162 6.22 -6.41 4.97
CA LEU A 162 5.85 -7.07 3.72
C LEU A 162 6.18 -8.57 3.74
N GLN A 163 7.17 -9.00 4.55
CA GLN A 163 7.44 -10.42 4.75
C GLN A 163 6.26 -11.14 5.39
N ASP A 164 5.60 -10.54 6.39
CA ASP A 164 4.44 -11.13 7.06
C ASP A 164 3.31 -11.37 6.06
N VAL A 165 3.07 -10.38 5.20
CA VAL A 165 2.05 -10.44 4.14
C VAL A 165 2.39 -11.52 3.11
N ILE A 166 3.65 -11.60 2.66
CA ILE A 166 4.11 -12.61 1.70
C ILE A 166 3.97 -14.02 2.28
N ASN A 167 4.34 -14.21 3.55
CA ASN A 167 4.21 -15.50 4.23
C ASN A 167 2.74 -15.95 4.30
N GLN A 168 1.80 -15.02 4.46
CA GLN A 168 0.38 -15.32 4.56
C GLN A 168 -0.32 -15.51 3.22
N ARG A 169 0.04 -14.71 2.20
CA ARG A 169 -0.76 -14.56 0.96
C ARG A 169 -0.04 -15.02 -0.30
N GLY A 170 1.29 -15.13 -0.28
CA GLY A 170 2.11 -15.44 -1.45
C GLY A 170 2.89 -14.25 -1.97
N ALA A 171 3.55 -14.44 -3.11
CA ALA A 171 4.52 -13.48 -3.65
C ALA A 171 3.87 -12.17 -4.13
N VAL A 172 4.67 -11.12 -4.23
CA VAL A 172 4.26 -9.84 -4.83
C VAL A 172 4.03 -10.01 -6.33
N ASP A 173 2.93 -9.45 -6.82
CA ASP A 173 2.58 -9.43 -8.25
C ASP A 173 2.90 -8.07 -8.90
N TYR A 174 2.56 -6.99 -8.19
CA TYR A 174 2.80 -5.63 -8.64
C TYR A 174 2.82 -4.64 -7.48
N PHE A 175 3.32 -3.44 -7.74
CA PHE A 175 3.00 -2.27 -6.91
C PHE A 175 2.37 -1.15 -7.75
N ALA A 176 1.62 -0.29 -7.08
CA ALA A 176 1.01 0.91 -7.64
C ALA A 176 1.22 2.07 -6.65
N HIS A 177 1.06 3.31 -7.11
CA HIS A 177 1.10 4.47 -6.22
C HIS A 177 0.27 5.61 -6.77
N TYR A 178 -0.02 6.54 -5.87
CA TYR A 178 -0.63 7.83 -6.19
C TYR A 178 0.33 8.94 -5.79
N THR A 179 0.11 10.13 -6.34
CA THR A 179 0.68 11.38 -5.84
C THR A 179 -0.43 12.39 -5.62
N ALA A 180 -0.20 13.31 -4.68
CA ALA A 180 -0.98 14.54 -4.56
C ALA A 180 -0.93 15.37 -5.84
#